data_AF-A0AAU1YXT6-F1
#
_entry.id   AF-A0AAU1YXT6-F1
#
_cell.length_a   1.000
_cell.length_b   1.000
_cell.length_c   1.000
_cell.angle_alpha   90.00
_cell.angle_beta   90.00
_cell.angle_gamma   90.00
#
_symmetry.space_group_name_H-M   'P 1'
#
loop_
_entity.id
_entity.type
_entity.pdbx_description
1 polymer ?
#
loop_
_entity_poly.entity_id
_entity_poly.type
_entity_poly.pdbx_seq_one_letter_code
_entity_poly.pdbx_strand_id
1 'polypeptide(L)'
;MLETPGKGSSGDLPEWFAPPRMIGGFVAGPVVICRSDRLVVAVRQVLAYPVGLEIEVEAHARGASPGGPSGDAADVDLTGPSQPLFRLGFADGGDVLQDDETGLRGGRGPVMSLSRFEGSSDGPDNGEDVRLSLWLWPLPPPGPLTLSCSWPRRGLQDSGVVLDLDADAVRSAALRAQPFWPAGS
;
A
#
# COMPACT_ATOMS: atom_id res chain seq x y z
N MET A 1 -29.70 -27.19 33.52
CA MET A 1 -29.96 -26.85 32.11
C MET A 1 -29.14 -25.61 31.82
N LEU A 2 -27.92 -25.79 31.32
CA LEU A 2 -26.99 -24.70 31.01
C LEU A 2 -27.20 -24.36 29.54
N GLU A 3 -27.76 -23.18 29.28
CA GLU A 3 -27.88 -22.63 27.94
C GLU A 3 -26.47 -22.33 27.41
N THR A 4 -26.16 -22.93 26.27
CA THR A 4 -24.89 -22.71 25.56
C THR A 4 -25.01 -21.35 24.85
N PRO A 5 -24.06 -20.41 25.00
CA PRO A 5 -24.10 -19.17 24.25
C PRO A 5 -24.00 -19.50 22.75
N GLY A 6 -24.88 -18.90 21.97
CA GLY A 6 -24.98 -19.09 20.53
C GLY A 6 -23.62 -18.92 19.84
N LYS A 7 -23.31 -19.90 19.00
CA LYS A 7 -22.15 -19.93 18.10
C LYS A 7 -22.16 -18.65 17.26
N GLY A 8 -21.31 -17.69 17.61
CA GLY A 8 -21.08 -16.48 16.81
C GLY A 8 -20.74 -16.88 15.37
N SER A 9 -21.42 -16.26 14.41
CA SER A 9 -21.22 -16.48 12.99
C SER A 9 -19.75 -16.26 12.59
N SER A 10 -19.31 -16.99 11.57
CA SER A 10 -17.94 -17.14 11.08
C SER A 10 -17.12 -15.83 10.94
N GLY A 11 -16.02 -15.72 11.69
CA GLY A 11 -14.67 -15.42 11.17
C GLY A 11 -14.41 -14.21 10.25
N ASP A 12 -15.08 -13.07 10.41
CA ASP A 12 -14.68 -11.85 9.69
C ASP A 12 -13.38 -11.26 10.28
N LEU A 13 -12.38 -11.05 9.42
CA LEU A 13 -11.16 -10.31 9.77
C LEU A 13 -11.53 -8.85 10.08
N PRO A 14 -10.83 -8.17 11.00
CA PRO A 14 -11.06 -6.75 11.25
C PRO A 14 -10.93 -5.90 9.98
N GLU A 15 -11.75 -4.86 9.82
CA GLU A 15 -11.78 -4.00 8.60
C GLU A 15 -10.43 -3.35 8.25
N TRP A 16 -9.58 -3.12 9.25
CA TRP A 16 -8.25 -2.56 9.06
C TRP A 16 -7.23 -3.57 8.52
N PHE A 17 -7.54 -4.87 8.51
CA PHE A 17 -6.59 -5.92 8.14
C PHE A 17 -6.42 -6.02 6.62
N ALA A 18 -7.51 -5.95 5.87
CA ALA A 18 -7.52 -6.11 4.42
C ALA A 18 -8.74 -5.42 3.79
N PRO A 19 -8.70 -5.10 2.49
CA PRO A 19 -9.88 -4.64 1.77
C PRO A 19 -11.04 -5.64 1.88
N PRO A 20 -12.29 -5.14 1.89
CA PRO A 20 -13.44 -6.03 1.89
C PRO A 20 -13.49 -6.85 0.59
N ARG A 21 -14.21 -7.98 0.63
CA ARG A 21 -14.40 -8.89 -0.53
C ARG A 21 -15.34 -8.29 -1.59
N MET A 22 -14.86 -7.23 -2.23
CA MET A 22 -15.58 -6.42 -3.20
C MET A 22 -14.66 -6.08 -4.38
N ILE A 23 -15.24 -5.76 -5.53
CA ILE A 23 -14.58 -5.05 -6.61
C ILE A 23 -14.55 -3.57 -6.19
N GLY A 24 -13.36 -3.02 -5.96
CA GLY A 24 -13.18 -1.62 -5.58
C GLY A 24 -13.56 -0.65 -6.70
N GLY A 25 -14.05 0.53 -6.33
CA GLY A 25 -14.33 1.59 -7.29
C GLY A 25 -13.08 2.36 -7.65
N PHE A 26 -12.80 2.54 -8.95
CA PHE A 26 -11.63 3.28 -9.41
C PHE A 26 -11.68 4.77 -9.03
N VAL A 27 -10.55 5.28 -8.52
CA VAL A 27 -10.34 6.69 -8.15
C VAL A 27 -9.32 7.35 -9.08
N ALA A 28 -8.11 6.81 -9.17
CA ALA A 28 -6.98 7.44 -9.87
C ALA A 28 -5.93 6.41 -10.35
N GLY A 29 -5.05 6.83 -11.25
CA GLY A 29 -3.91 6.04 -11.76
C GLY A 29 -3.92 5.84 -13.28
N PRO A 30 -2.81 5.40 -13.88
CA PRO A 30 -1.49 5.20 -13.26
C PRO A 30 -0.72 6.52 -13.06
N VAL A 31 0.13 6.58 -12.03
CA VAL A 31 0.98 7.74 -11.68
C VAL A 31 2.39 7.26 -11.31
N VAL A 32 3.42 7.83 -11.93
CA VAL A 32 4.83 7.52 -11.60
C VAL A 32 5.25 8.32 -10.36
N ILE A 33 5.73 7.63 -9.32
CA ILE A 33 6.27 8.25 -8.10
C ILE A 33 7.72 8.69 -8.34
N CYS A 34 8.54 7.79 -8.87
CA CYS A 34 9.92 8.09 -9.23
C CYS A 34 10.36 7.28 -10.44
N ARG A 35 11.26 7.86 -11.24
CA ARG A 35 11.89 7.19 -12.38
C ARG A 35 13.34 7.62 -12.53
N SER A 36 14.20 6.64 -12.73
CA SER A 36 15.61 6.78 -13.04
C SER A 36 16.05 5.69 -14.01
N ASP A 37 17.33 5.67 -14.39
CA ASP A 37 17.89 4.60 -15.22
C ASP A 37 17.92 3.24 -14.53
N ARG A 38 17.75 3.16 -13.21
CA ARG A 38 17.88 1.90 -12.44
C ARG A 38 16.63 1.52 -11.65
N LEU A 39 15.70 2.44 -11.48
CA LEU A 39 14.55 2.28 -10.61
C LEU A 39 13.33 3.00 -11.19
N VAL A 40 12.18 2.33 -11.18
CA VAL A 40 10.86 2.91 -11.41
C VAL A 40 9.95 2.48 -10.28
N VAL A 41 9.20 3.42 -9.70
CA VAL A 41 8.11 3.13 -8.76
C VAL A 41 6.88 3.90 -9.23
N ALA A 42 5.75 3.22 -9.34
CA ALA A 42 4.51 3.80 -9.83
C ALA A 42 3.29 3.29 -9.06
N VAL A 43 2.36 4.19 -8.78
CA VAL A 43 0.98 3.84 -8.42
C VAL A 43 0.29 3.36 -9.69
N ARG A 44 -0.12 2.09 -9.72
CA ARG A 44 -0.89 1.53 -10.84
C ARG A 44 -2.32 2.05 -10.81
N GLN A 45 -2.94 1.99 -9.64
CA GLN A 45 -4.30 2.46 -9.41
C GLN A 45 -4.58 2.70 -7.93
N VAL A 46 -5.56 3.55 -7.67
CA VAL A 46 -6.19 3.75 -6.36
C VAL A 46 -7.64 3.30 -6.48
N LEU A 47 -8.04 2.38 -5.61
CA LEU A 47 -9.38 1.84 -5.52
C LEU A 47 -10.01 2.25 -4.19
N ALA A 48 -11.26 2.69 -4.23
CA ALA A 48 -12.05 3.02 -3.06
C ALA A 48 -13.07 1.95 -2.73
N TYR A 49 -13.18 1.69 -1.44
CA TYR A 49 -14.15 0.80 -0.82
C TYR A 49 -14.92 1.60 0.24
N PRO A 50 -16.10 1.13 0.68
CA PRO A 50 -16.90 1.85 1.68
C PRO A 50 -16.15 2.19 2.97
N VAL A 51 -15.13 1.40 3.34
CA VAL A 51 -14.40 1.51 4.60
C VAL A 51 -12.94 1.97 4.46
N GLY A 52 -12.42 2.11 3.25
CA GLY A 52 -10.99 2.40 3.06
C GLY A 52 -10.55 2.53 1.60
N LEU A 53 -9.25 2.72 1.40
CA LEU A 53 -8.60 2.83 0.10
C LEU A 53 -7.55 1.74 -0.09
N GLU A 54 -7.48 1.18 -1.28
CA GLU A 54 -6.37 0.34 -1.72
C GLU A 54 -5.52 1.09 -2.74
N ILE A 55 -4.21 1.10 -2.53
CA ILE A 55 -3.24 1.69 -3.45
C ILE A 55 -2.38 0.56 -3.98
N GLU A 56 -2.53 0.26 -5.27
CA GLU A 56 -1.69 -0.72 -5.94
C GLU A 56 -0.43 -0.06 -6.49
N VAL A 57 0.72 -0.62 -6.14
CA VAL A 57 2.04 -0.11 -6.53
C VAL A 57 2.80 -1.19 -7.28
N GLU A 58 3.56 -0.76 -8.28
CA GLU A 58 4.64 -1.56 -8.86
C GLU A 58 5.98 -0.84 -8.75
N ALA A 59 7.01 -1.62 -8.51
CA ALA A 59 8.38 -1.16 -8.47
C ALA A 59 9.26 -2.11 -9.29
N HIS A 60 10.14 -1.51 -10.09
CA HIS A 60 11.05 -2.22 -10.99
C HIS A 60 12.46 -1.68 -10.76
N ALA A 61 13.38 -2.56 -10.42
CA ALA A 61 14.78 -2.23 -10.24
C ALA A 61 15.65 -3.09 -11.14
N ARG A 62 16.77 -2.52 -11.62
CA ARG A 62 17.80 -3.25 -12.37
C ARG A 62 19.20 -2.85 -11.92
N GLY A 63 20.14 -3.75 -12.11
CA GLY A 63 21.53 -3.60 -11.70
C GLY A 63 21.77 -4.03 -10.26
N ALA A 64 23.05 -4.08 -9.90
CA ALA A 64 23.46 -4.38 -8.54
C ALA A 64 22.89 -3.34 -7.56
N SER A 65 22.37 -3.81 -6.43
CA SER A 65 22.14 -2.94 -5.29
C SER A 65 23.45 -2.25 -4.90
N PRO A 66 23.44 -0.96 -4.52
CA PRO A 66 24.59 -0.33 -3.90
C PRO A 66 25.10 -1.24 -2.77
N GLY A 67 26.36 -1.68 -2.81
CA GLY A 67 26.95 -2.58 -1.81
C GLY A 67 26.82 -4.09 -2.05
N GLY A 68 26.21 -4.54 -3.15
CA GLY A 68 26.22 -5.97 -3.54
C GLY A 68 27.63 -6.52 -3.81
N PRO A 69 27.81 -7.85 -3.96
CA PRO A 69 29.12 -8.53 -3.96
C PRO A 69 30.07 -8.17 -5.12
N SER A 70 29.76 -7.16 -5.92
CA SER A 70 30.51 -6.73 -7.11
C SER A 70 30.73 -5.21 -7.19
N GLY A 71 30.37 -4.43 -6.16
CA GLY A 71 30.61 -2.99 -6.14
C GLY A 71 31.35 -2.59 -4.86
N ASP A 72 32.30 -1.66 -4.97
CA ASP A 72 33.08 -1.12 -3.85
C ASP A 72 32.14 -0.72 -2.71
N ALA A 73 32.10 -1.58 -1.69
CA ALA A 73 31.22 -1.48 -0.55
C ALA A 73 31.78 -0.45 0.44
N ALA A 74 31.57 0.82 0.12
CA ALA A 74 31.65 1.88 1.11
C ALA A 74 30.22 2.24 1.55
N ASP A 75 29.84 1.71 2.71
CA ASP A 75 28.95 2.35 3.67
C ASP A 75 27.45 2.53 3.33
N VAL A 76 26.89 1.68 2.47
CA VAL A 76 25.43 1.57 2.34
C VAL A 76 24.93 0.42 3.19
N ASP A 77 24.17 0.74 4.22
CA ASP A 77 23.53 -0.22 5.12
C ASP A 77 22.57 -1.13 4.33
N LEU A 78 23.06 -2.32 3.96
CA LEU A 78 22.29 -3.36 3.27
C LEU A 78 21.22 -4.01 4.17
N THR A 79 21.07 -3.58 5.44
CA THR A 79 20.10 -4.14 6.39
C THR A 79 18.69 -3.56 6.24
N GLY A 80 18.47 -2.65 5.28
CA GLY A 80 17.15 -2.12 4.96
C GLY A 80 16.17 -3.18 4.40
N PRO A 81 14.86 -2.90 4.43
CA PRO A 81 13.83 -3.82 3.97
C PRO A 81 14.04 -4.21 2.50
N SER A 82 13.73 -5.47 2.17
CA SER A 82 13.85 -6.02 0.82
C SER A 82 12.90 -5.35 -0.18
N GLN A 83 11.85 -4.69 0.31
CA GLN A 83 10.78 -4.05 -0.46
C GLN A 83 10.74 -2.53 -0.22
N PRO A 84 10.09 -1.77 -1.11
CA PRO A 84 9.82 -0.35 -0.87
C PRO A 84 8.93 -0.17 0.36
N LEU A 85 9.22 0.85 1.17
CA LEU A 85 8.40 1.30 2.29
C LEU A 85 7.64 2.56 1.89
N PHE A 86 6.40 2.67 2.38
CA PHE A 86 5.55 3.80 2.08
C PHE A 86 5.14 4.59 3.32
N ARG A 87 4.98 5.90 3.11
CA ARG A 87 4.33 6.83 4.03
C ARG A 87 3.23 7.56 3.29
N LEU A 88 2.10 7.76 3.94
CA LEU A 88 1.01 8.56 3.42
C LEU A 88 0.77 9.76 4.33
N GLY A 89 1.01 10.97 3.84
CA GLY A 89 0.65 12.22 4.51
C GLY A 89 -0.74 12.69 4.11
N PHE A 90 -1.50 13.24 5.06
CA PHE A 90 -2.85 13.76 4.90
C PHE A 90 -2.87 15.30 4.86
N ALA A 91 -3.93 15.86 4.28
CA ALA A 91 -4.11 17.31 4.18
C ALA A 91 -4.24 18.03 5.53
N ASP A 92 -4.65 17.32 6.58
CA ASP A 92 -4.74 17.82 7.95
C ASP A 92 -3.39 17.81 8.70
N GLY A 93 -2.31 17.38 8.03
CA GLY A 93 -0.96 17.30 8.59
C GLY A 93 -0.64 15.99 9.31
N GLY A 94 -1.59 15.06 9.44
CA GLY A 94 -1.31 13.71 9.91
C GLY A 94 -0.55 12.89 8.87
N ASP A 95 0.08 11.80 9.30
CA ASP A 95 0.63 10.79 8.40
C ASP A 95 0.44 9.37 8.95
N VAL A 96 0.64 8.39 8.08
CA VAL A 96 0.67 6.97 8.44
C VAL A 96 1.81 6.27 7.72
N LEU A 97 2.57 5.48 8.47
CA LEU A 97 3.63 4.62 7.95
C LEU A 97 3.06 3.25 7.62
N GLN A 98 3.60 2.63 6.56
CA GLN A 98 3.31 1.24 6.25
C GLN A 98 3.66 0.34 7.45
N ASP A 99 2.71 -0.52 7.83
CA ASP A 99 2.84 -1.53 8.88
C ASP A 99 3.28 -0.96 10.24
N ASP A 100 2.85 0.27 10.56
CA ASP A 100 3.06 0.84 11.89
C ASP A 100 2.34 0.01 12.97
N GLU A 101 3.12 -0.78 13.71
CA GLU A 101 2.62 -1.66 14.78
C GLU A 101 1.85 -0.88 15.86
N THR A 102 2.22 0.39 16.09
CA THR A 102 1.60 1.24 17.10
C THR A 102 0.14 1.57 16.75
N GLY A 103 -0.12 1.95 15.50
CA GLY A 103 -1.48 2.13 14.98
C GLY A 103 -2.28 0.83 14.89
N LEU A 104 -1.66 -0.24 14.40
CA LEU A 104 -2.33 -1.55 14.22
C LEU A 104 -2.82 -2.18 15.53
N ARG A 105 -2.06 -2.02 16.63
CA ARG A 105 -2.47 -2.52 17.97
C ARG A 105 -3.48 -1.63 18.67
N GLY A 106 -3.56 -0.35 18.29
CA GLY A 106 -4.43 0.64 18.92
C GLY A 106 -5.91 0.54 18.53
N GLY A 107 -6.23 -0.17 17.44
CA GLY A 107 -7.60 -0.31 16.92
C GLY A 107 -8.26 1.04 16.57
N ARG A 108 -7.47 2.10 16.42
CA ARG A 108 -7.89 3.46 16.06
C ARG A 108 -7.08 3.86 14.83
N GLY A 109 -7.76 4.11 13.71
CA GLY A 109 -7.09 4.56 12.48
C GLY A 109 -6.64 6.02 12.57
N PRO A 110 -5.90 6.50 11.55
CA PRO A 110 -5.56 5.80 10.31
C PRO A 110 -4.46 4.75 10.48
N VAL A 111 -4.58 3.62 9.77
CA VAL A 111 -3.56 2.58 9.63
C VAL A 111 -3.38 2.24 8.16
N MET A 112 -2.15 1.91 7.77
CA MET A 112 -1.80 1.46 6.42
C MET A 112 -1.07 0.13 6.51
N SER A 113 -1.67 -0.95 6.00
CA SER A 113 -1.09 -2.29 6.00
C SER A 113 -0.71 -2.75 4.60
N LEU A 114 0.28 -3.64 4.52
CA LEU A 114 0.60 -4.36 3.31
C LEU A 114 -0.41 -5.51 3.11
N SER A 115 -1.37 -5.37 2.19
CA SER A 115 -2.44 -6.37 1.96
C SER A 115 -2.05 -7.44 0.94
N ARG A 116 -1.18 -7.10 -0.02
CA ARG A 116 -0.64 -8.03 -1.03
C ARG A 116 0.82 -7.69 -1.31
N PHE A 117 1.63 -8.72 -1.52
CA PHE A 117 3.02 -8.58 -1.96
C PHE A 117 3.38 -9.72 -2.90
N GLU A 118 3.92 -9.38 -4.05
CA GLU A 118 4.45 -10.26 -5.07
C GLU A 118 5.80 -9.71 -5.50
N GLY A 119 6.87 -10.49 -5.32
CA GLY A 119 8.22 -10.08 -5.70
C GLY A 119 8.91 -11.18 -6.47
N SER A 120 9.61 -10.82 -7.54
CA SER A 120 10.50 -11.71 -8.25
C SER A 120 11.86 -11.05 -8.44
N SER A 121 12.91 -11.85 -8.28
CA SER A 121 14.27 -11.49 -8.64
C SER A 121 14.69 -12.44 -9.75
N ASP A 122 15.02 -11.91 -10.93
CA ASP A 122 15.45 -12.74 -12.06
C ASP A 122 16.47 -12.02 -12.96
N GLY A 123 17.26 -12.81 -13.67
CA GLY A 123 18.09 -12.38 -14.78
C GLY A 123 19.53 -11.97 -14.45
N PRO A 124 20.40 -11.93 -15.48
CA PRO A 124 21.83 -11.59 -15.35
C PRO A 124 22.07 -10.14 -14.90
N ASP A 125 21.07 -9.27 -15.05
CA ASP A 125 21.13 -7.85 -14.66
C ASP A 125 20.70 -7.61 -13.20
N ASN A 126 20.44 -8.66 -12.41
CA ASN A 126 19.97 -8.57 -11.02
C ASN A 126 18.68 -7.72 -10.90
N GLY A 127 17.73 -8.01 -11.81
CA GLY A 127 16.43 -7.35 -11.88
C GLY A 127 15.53 -7.77 -10.73
N GLU A 128 14.83 -6.79 -10.16
CA GLU A 128 13.78 -7.03 -9.16
C GLU A 128 12.48 -6.37 -9.63
N ASP A 129 11.44 -7.18 -9.75
CA ASP A 129 10.08 -6.73 -10.02
C ASP A 129 9.24 -6.97 -8.77
N VAL A 130 8.57 -5.93 -8.31
CA VAL A 130 7.73 -5.95 -7.11
C VAL A 130 6.37 -5.38 -7.45
N ARG A 131 5.32 -6.09 -7.04
CA ARG A 131 3.95 -5.60 -6.98
C ARG A 131 3.44 -5.73 -5.57
N LEU A 132 2.82 -4.68 -5.07
CA LEU A 132 2.22 -4.68 -3.75
C LEU A 132 0.96 -3.84 -3.70
N SER A 133 0.13 -4.13 -2.71
CA SER A 133 -1.08 -3.38 -2.42
C SER A 133 -1.02 -2.88 -0.99
N LEU A 134 -1.23 -1.58 -0.82
CA LEU A 134 -1.36 -0.93 0.48
C LEU A 134 -2.84 -0.75 0.79
N TRP A 135 -3.27 -1.17 1.97
CA TRP A 135 -4.62 -0.98 2.47
C TRP A 135 -4.64 0.10 3.53
N LEU A 136 -5.35 1.20 3.25
CA LEU A 136 -5.57 2.31 4.17
C LEU A 136 -6.96 2.20 4.79
N TRP A 137 -7.01 2.20 6.12
CA TRP A 137 -8.26 2.25 6.89
C TRP A 137 -8.17 3.30 8.02
N PRO A 138 -9.24 4.09 8.26
CA PRO A 138 -10.45 4.21 7.44
C PRO A 138 -10.19 5.04 6.17
N LEU A 139 -11.25 5.44 5.46
CA LEU A 139 -11.15 6.44 4.39
C LEU A 139 -10.42 7.71 4.88
N PRO A 140 -9.50 8.28 4.07
CA PRO A 140 -8.73 9.44 4.47
C PRO A 140 -9.62 10.70 4.57
N PRO A 141 -9.17 11.72 5.32
CA PRO A 141 -9.75 13.06 5.23
C PRO A 141 -9.72 13.61 3.79
N PRO A 142 -10.67 14.49 3.42
CA PRO A 142 -10.63 15.20 2.16
C PRO A 142 -9.34 15.98 1.91
N GLY A 143 -8.85 15.96 0.67
CA GLY A 143 -7.73 16.79 0.22
C GLY A 143 -6.54 16.00 -0.30
N PRO A 144 -5.43 16.69 -0.62
CA PRO A 144 -4.25 16.05 -1.19
C PRO A 144 -3.64 15.05 -0.21
N LEU A 145 -3.28 13.88 -0.74
CA LEU A 145 -2.48 12.88 -0.05
C LEU A 145 -1.07 12.87 -0.62
N THR A 146 -0.07 12.83 0.24
CA THR A 146 1.32 12.69 -0.21
C THR A 146 1.76 11.26 0.01
N LEU A 147 1.89 10.49 -1.08
CA LEU A 147 2.44 9.15 -1.03
C LEU A 147 3.95 9.23 -1.26
N SER A 148 4.70 8.98 -0.20
CA SER A 148 6.16 8.92 -0.20
C SER A 148 6.63 7.47 -0.20
N CYS A 149 7.71 7.21 -0.94
CA CYS A 149 8.33 5.91 -1.09
C CYS A 149 9.82 6.01 -0.75
N SER A 150 10.30 5.09 0.08
CA SER A 150 11.72 4.85 0.30
C SER A 150 12.07 3.41 -0.04
N TRP A 151 13.24 3.19 -0.62
CA TRP A 151 13.79 1.86 -0.86
C TRP A 151 15.32 1.90 -0.66
N PRO A 152 15.78 1.93 0.60
CA PRO A 152 17.18 2.16 0.93
C PRO A 152 18.14 1.17 0.27
N ARG A 153 17.75 -0.12 0.19
CA ARG A 153 18.52 -1.18 -0.48
C ARG A 153 18.77 -0.90 -1.97
N ARG A 154 17.95 -0.07 -2.62
CA ARG A 154 18.12 0.39 -4.00
C ARG A 154 18.57 1.85 -4.10
N GLY A 155 18.96 2.46 -2.98
CA GLY A 155 19.47 3.83 -2.89
C GLY A 155 18.39 4.93 -2.92
N LEU A 156 17.10 4.56 -2.87
CA LEU A 156 16.01 5.53 -2.80
C LEU A 156 15.75 5.90 -1.33
N GLN A 157 16.05 7.13 -0.94
CA GLN A 157 15.94 7.56 0.47
C GLN A 157 14.54 8.06 0.82
N ASP A 158 13.98 8.96 0.00
CA ASP A 158 12.58 9.40 0.12
C ASP A 158 12.20 10.12 -1.18
N SER A 159 11.25 9.56 -1.94
CA SER A 159 10.66 10.21 -3.11
C SER A 159 9.16 10.06 -3.04
N GLY A 160 8.44 11.18 -3.16
CA GLY A 160 6.99 11.19 -3.05
C GLY A 160 6.30 11.84 -4.25
N VAL A 161 5.03 11.50 -4.38
CA VAL A 161 4.10 12.16 -5.30
C VAL A 161 2.89 12.64 -4.51
N VAL A 162 2.36 13.80 -4.89
CA VAL A 162 1.09 14.28 -4.37
C VAL A 162 -0.02 13.66 -5.21
N LEU A 163 -0.86 12.85 -4.58
CA LEU A 163 -2.10 12.34 -5.11
C LEU A 163 -3.22 13.27 -4.63
N ASP A 164 -3.69 14.15 -5.50
CA ASP A 164 -4.84 14.98 -5.18
C ASP A 164 -6.12 14.13 -5.24
N LEU A 165 -6.63 13.75 -4.07
CA LEU A 165 -7.83 12.94 -3.95
C LEU A 165 -9.01 13.84 -3.59
N ASP A 166 -9.82 14.14 -4.60
CA ASP A 166 -11.12 14.75 -4.40
C ASP A 166 -12.00 13.82 -3.54
N ALA A 167 -12.48 14.33 -2.41
CA ALA A 167 -13.26 13.54 -1.45
C ALA A 167 -14.59 13.07 -2.01
N ASP A 168 -15.23 13.86 -2.86
CA ASP A 168 -16.47 13.48 -3.51
C ASP A 168 -16.19 12.41 -4.56
N ALA A 169 -15.05 12.47 -5.26
CA ALA A 169 -14.61 11.42 -6.17
C ALA A 169 -14.32 10.11 -5.43
N VAL A 170 -13.60 10.16 -4.30
CA VAL A 170 -13.31 8.99 -3.46
C VAL A 170 -14.61 8.38 -2.92
N ARG A 171 -15.51 9.17 -2.34
CA ARG A 171 -16.81 8.68 -1.82
C ARG A 171 -17.67 8.12 -2.94
N SER A 172 -17.73 8.79 -4.08
CA SER A 172 -18.47 8.31 -5.25
C SER A 172 -17.89 7.00 -5.78
N ALA A 173 -16.57 6.83 -5.77
CA ALA A 173 -15.92 5.58 -6.13
C ALA A 173 -16.23 4.47 -5.12
N ALA A 174 -16.17 4.75 -3.82
CA ALA A 174 -16.54 3.80 -2.77
C ALA A 174 -17.99 3.31 -2.93
N LEU A 175 -18.92 4.19 -3.31
CA LEU A 175 -20.32 3.81 -3.60
C LEU A 175 -20.48 2.94 -4.84
N ARG A 176 -19.52 2.97 -5.78
CA ARG A 176 -19.51 2.10 -6.95
C ARG A 176 -18.92 0.72 -6.66
N ALA A 177 -18.31 0.51 -5.49
CA ALA A 177 -17.76 -0.79 -5.12
C ALA A 177 -18.86 -1.87 -5.15
N GLN A 178 -18.56 -3.03 -5.72
CA GLN A 178 -19.54 -4.11 -5.89
C GLN A 178 -19.13 -5.34 -5.09
N PRO A 179 -20.06 -6.06 -4.43
CA PRO A 179 -19.72 -7.36 -3.85
C PRO A 179 -19.29 -8.34 -4.96
N PHE A 180 -18.40 -9.27 -4.65
CA PHE A 180 -18.01 -10.30 -5.63
C PHE A 180 -19.19 -11.15 -6.11
N TRP A 181 -20.16 -11.38 -5.21
CA TRP A 181 -21.35 -12.16 -5.47
C TRP A 181 -22.60 -11.34 -5.15
N PRO A 182 -23.67 -11.42 -5.94
CA PRO A 182 -24.97 -10.87 -5.56
C PRO A 182 -25.45 -11.50 -4.24
N ALA A 183 -26.16 -10.73 -3.41
CA ALA A 183 -26.87 -11.31 -2.27
C ALA A 183 -27.85 -12.37 -2.80
N GLY A 184 -27.82 -13.57 -2.20
CA GLY A 184 -28.63 -14.71 -2.65
C GLY A 184 -30.10 -14.32 -2.79
N SER A 185 -30.64 -14.55 -3.99
CA SER A 185 -32.07 -14.45 -4.31
C SER A 185 -32.89 -15.50 -3.57
#